data_AF-A0AAD1CKS8-F1
#
_entry.id   AF-A0AAD1CKS8-F1
#
_cell.length_a   1.000
_cell.length_b   1.000
_cell.length_c   1.000
_cell.angle_alpha   90.00
_cell.angle_beta   90.00
_cell.angle_gamma   90.00
#
_symmetry.space_group_name_H-M   'P 1'
#
loop_
_entity.id
_entity.type
_entity.pdbx_description
1 polymer ?
#
loop_
_entity_poly.entity_id
_entity_poly.type
_entity_poly.pdbx_seq_one_letter_code
_entity_poly.pdbx_strand_id
1 'polypeptide(L)'
;MLLSEWLEIEIPNHQGMFVLLPKIAPAIATPKRLKDGLEFTEQYLHANGITTSAEPGGLVSKQLQEAQNAVLSDAQTPFRFYFIPDGKTMALEHLNDNMIGATEEMLSWGEGNTAYLPKQVKLFADGAIFSQLMQMKDGYLDGHEGEWMIEPEIFAKAFTQYWDAGYQIHIHPNGDKGVDMVLKSLKENMKRNPRKDHQTTIVHFGFSTPEQVKELKELGAIVSANPYYTVALADKYSEAGVGPERSNEMVRLGDVAKEGISISLHSDMPMAPAQPLYLMWSAVNRTTFSGRVAGPEQRISAEQALKAVTIDAAYSLQLENQVGSIEPGKLANFTILDENPLTIEPAKIKDIKIWGTVLEGRIQPIKLEQKSVPQANVNGDFVDMQKLTPDQSYKVVMESVRSSKHQQHTHTSACSHDNPLGYAVVSLWQEQMNTL
;
A
#
# COMPACT_ATOMS: atom_id res chain seq x y z
N MET A 1 31.51 0.01 7.94
CA MET A 1 31.37 0.84 9.16
C MET A 1 31.06 2.31 8.85
N LEU A 2 30.44 2.62 7.69
CA LEU A 2 29.97 3.95 7.27
C LEU A 2 28.60 3.85 6.57
N LEU A 3 27.85 2.79 6.88
CA LEU A 3 26.51 2.50 6.33
C LEU A 3 25.40 2.62 7.39
N SER A 4 25.78 2.83 8.66
CA SER A 4 24.86 3.07 9.78
C SER A 4 24.53 4.55 9.97
N GLU A 5 25.40 5.48 9.57
CA GLU A 5 25.23 6.92 9.81
C GLU A 5 24.28 7.61 8.81
N TRP A 6 23.88 6.94 7.71
CA TRP A 6 22.85 7.45 6.79
C TRP A 6 21.43 7.02 7.18
N LEU A 7 21.30 6.04 8.07
CA LEU A 7 20.03 5.62 8.67
C LEU A 7 19.61 6.53 9.85
N GLU A 8 20.49 7.43 10.30
CA GLU A 8 20.29 8.32 11.46
C GLU A 8 19.86 9.75 11.09
N ILE A 9 19.40 10.00 9.85
CA ILE A 9 18.58 11.20 9.62
C ILE A 9 17.15 10.85 10.03
N GLU A 10 16.88 11.05 11.32
CA GLU A 10 15.54 11.12 11.89
C GLU A 10 14.64 12.03 11.03
N ILE A 11 13.79 11.43 10.19
CA ILE A 11 12.47 11.98 9.92
C ILE A 11 11.56 11.24 10.89
N PRO A 12 11.36 11.75 12.12
CA PRO A 12 10.61 11.04 13.13
C PRO A 12 9.14 10.99 12.70
N ASN A 13 8.62 9.77 12.62
CA ASN A 13 7.21 9.42 12.53
C ASN A 13 6.48 9.90 11.27
N HIS A 14 5.40 9.20 10.92
CA HIS A 14 4.37 9.69 9.98
C HIS A 14 4.02 11.17 10.26
N GLN A 15 4.08 11.61 11.53
CA GLN A 15 3.85 12.98 11.97
C GLN A 15 4.92 14.00 11.54
N GLY A 16 6.22 13.66 11.55
CA GLY A 16 7.28 14.58 11.09
C GLY A 16 7.19 14.86 9.60
N MET A 17 6.74 13.86 8.82
CA MET A 17 6.41 14.04 7.41
C MET A 17 5.29 15.08 7.22
N PHE A 18 4.19 15.02 8.00
CA PHE A 18 3.11 16.02 7.92
C PHE A 18 3.54 17.45 8.25
N VAL A 19 4.61 17.64 9.04
CA VAL A 19 5.13 18.97 9.41
C VAL A 19 6.11 19.52 8.36
N LEU A 20 6.97 18.66 7.81
CA LEU A 20 8.02 19.05 6.86
C LEU A 20 7.52 19.09 5.42
N LEU A 21 6.67 18.13 5.04
CA LEU A 21 6.19 17.95 3.68
C LEU A 21 5.49 19.22 3.17
N PRO A 22 4.62 19.92 3.93
CA PRO A 22 3.99 21.13 3.42
C PRO A 22 4.97 22.27 3.08
N LYS A 23 6.14 22.29 3.71
CA LYS A 23 7.19 23.30 3.51
C LYS A 23 8.11 22.97 2.35
N ILE A 24 8.34 21.69 2.10
CA ILE A 24 9.23 21.21 1.03
C ILE A 24 8.43 20.97 -0.27
N ALA A 25 7.15 20.59 -0.14
CA ALA A 25 6.23 20.24 -1.21
C ALA A 25 6.21 21.24 -2.38
N PRO A 26 6.09 22.57 -2.15
CA PRO A 26 6.05 23.53 -3.24
C PRO A 26 7.35 23.57 -4.07
N ALA A 27 8.48 23.19 -3.47
CA ALA A 27 9.79 23.19 -4.12
C ALA A 27 10.09 21.88 -4.88
N ILE A 28 9.47 20.76 -4.48
CA ILE A 28 9.78 19.44 -5.06
C ILE A 28 8.69 18.87 -5.96
N ALA A 29 7.41 19.22 -5.76
CA ALA A 29 6.31 18.72 -6.58
C ALA A 29 5.54 19.85 -7.26
N THR A 30 6.17 20.39 -8.29
CA THR A 30 5.47 21.26 -9.23
C THR A 30 4.34 20.48 -9.92
N PRO A 31 3.28 21.16 -10.42
CA PRO A 31 2.20 20.49 -11.16
C PRO A 31 2.71 19.64 -12.33
N LYS A 32 3.78 20.09 -13.00
CA LYS A 32 4.44 19.32 -14.06
C LYS A 32 5.00 17.99 -13.54
N ARG A 33 5.74 18.00 -12.42
CA ARG A 33 6.34 16.78 -11.85
C ARG A 33 5.28 15.80 -11.37
N LEU A 34 4.20 16.30 -10.77
CA LEU A 34 3.07 15.45 -10.38
C LEU A 34 2.43 14.78 -11.59
N LYS A 35 2.16 15.55 -12.66
CA LYS A 35 1.64 15.02 -13.92
C LYS A 35 2.58 13.98 -14.54
N ASP A 36 3.86 14.30 -14.70
CA ASP A 36 4.86 13.38 -15.26
C ASP A 36 4.93 12.06 -14.45
N GLY A 37 4.83 12.14 -13.11
CA GLY A 37 4.82 10.96 -12.23
C GLY A 37 3.55 10.11 -12.33
N LEU A 38 2.39 10.73 -12.52
CA LEU A 38 1.13 10.03 -12.78
C LEU A 38 1.12 9.37 -14.16
N GLU A 39 1.64 10.03 -15.20
CA GLU A 39 1.78 9.46 -16.54
C GLU A 39 2.75 8.27 -16.54
N PHE A 40 3.84 8.37 -15.77
CA PHE A 40 4.73 7.23 -15.53
C PHE A 40 3.99 6.09 -14.82
N THR A 41 3.17 6.40 -13.81
CA THR A 41 2.40 5.40 -13.07
C THR A 41 1.42 4.68 -13.99
N GLU A 42 0.72 5.39 -14.87
CA GLU A 42 -0.16 4.80 -15.87
C GLU A 42 0.59 3.83 -16.80
N GLN A 43 1.70 4.28 -17.38
CA GLN A 43 2.55 3.47 -18.25
C GLN A 43 3.10 2.24 -17.50
N TYR A 44 3.51 2.43 -16.26
CA TYR A 44 4.08 1.39 -15.42
C TYR A 44 3.06 0.32 -15.04
N LEU A 45 1.86 0.70 -14.59
CA LEU A 45 0.80 -0.26 -14.27
C LEU A 45 0.39 -1.06 -15.52
N HIS A 46 0.28 -0.40 -16.68
CA HIS A 46 -0.01 -1.07 -17.94
C HIS A 46 1.08 -2.06 -18.35
N ALA A 47 2.35 -1.64 -18.27
CA ALA A 47 3.51 -2.48 -18.60
C ALA A 47 3.61 -3.72 -17.71
N ASN A 48 3.04 -3.69 -16.51
CA ASN A 48 2.96 -4.83 -15.60
C ASN A 48 1.64 -5.60 -15.68
N GLY A 49 0.83 -5.33 -16.71
CA GLY A 49 -0.35 -6.11 -17.05
C GLY A 49 -1.52 -5.89 -16.09
N ILE A 50 -1.61 -4.73 -15.45
CA ILE A 50 -2.71 -4.41 -14.54
C ILE A 50 -3.86 -3.81 -15.36
N THR A 51 -5.06 -4.37 -15.20
CA THR A 51 -6.32 -3.88 -15.84
C THR A 51 -7.31 -3.32 -14.82
N THR A 52 -7.09 -3.58 -13.54
CA THR A 52 -7.89 -3.07 -12.42
C THR A 52 -6.99 -2.91 -11.20
N SER A 53 -7.04 -1.75 -10.57
CA SER A 53 -6.28 -1.43 -9.35
C SER A 53 -7.18 -0.73 -8.35
N ALA A 54 -6.85 -0.80 -7.06
CA ALA A 54 -7.51 -0.04 -6.02
C ALA A 54 -6.48 0.55 -5.05
N GLU A 55 -6.67 1.82 -4.67
CA GLU A 55 -5.88 2.54 -3.67
C GLU A 55 -6.69 2.63 -2.36
N PRO A 56 -6.36 1.80 -1.34
CA PRO A 56 -7.05 1.84 -0.08
C PRO A 56 -6.53 2.94 0.85
N GLY A 57 -7.42 3.79 1.38
CA GLY A 57 -7.05 4.91 2.24
C GLY A 57 -6.57 6.09 1.41
N GLY A 58 -7.23 6.33 0.28
CA GLY A 58 -6.89 7.36 -0.69
C GLY A 58 -6.85 8.77 -0.09
N LEU A 59 -6.36 9.70 -0.90
CA LEU A 59 -6.02 11.04 -0.45
C LEU A 59 -7.24 11.83 0.02
N VAL A 60 -7.16 12.39 1.24
CA VAL A 60 -8.17 13.33 1.77
C VAL A 60 -7.90 14.75 1.24
N SER A 61 -7.71 14.87 -0.08
CA SER A 61 -7.56 16.14 -0.78
C SER A 61 -8.19 16.05 -2.15
N LYS A 62 -9.27 16.79 -2.34
CA LYS A 62 -10.00 16.83 -3.62
C LYS A 62 -9.11 17.31 -4.76
N GLN A 63 -8.18 18.23 -4.51
CA GLN A 63 -7.29 18.78 -5.52
C GLN A 63 -6.30 17.73 -6.04
N LEU A 64 -5.81 16.81 -5.20
CA LEU A 64 -5.04 15.68 -5.74
C LEU A 64 -5.90 14.67 -6.44
N GLN A 65 -7.10 14.43 -5.92
CA GLN A 65 -8.01 13.53 -6.60
C GLN A 65 -8.29 14.02 -8.03
N GLU A 66 -8.50 15.33 -8.20
CA GLU A 66 -8.61 15.99 -9.50
C GLU A 66 -7.33 15.85 -10.33
N ALA A 67 -6.14 15.94 -9.73
CA ALA A 67 -4.87 15.72 -10.42
C ALA A 67 -4.68 14.26 -10.87
N GLN A 68 -5.08 13.28 -10.05
CA GLN A 68 -5.08 11.87 -10.41
C GLN A 68 -6.08 11.60 -11.54
N ASN A 69 -7.30 12.13 -11.44
CA ASN A 69 -8.31 12.00 -12.50
C ASN A 69 -7.80 12.57 -13.82
N ALA A 70 -7.17 13.74 -13.81
CA ALA A 70 -6.65 14.40 -15.01
C ALA A 70 -5.66 13.55 -15.83
N VAL A 71 -5.10 12.48 -15.26
CA VAL A 71 -4.21 11.52 -15.94
C VAL A 71 -4.82 10.12 -16.04
N LEU A 72 -5.50 9.64 -15.00
CA LEU A 72 -5.93 8.23 -14.89
C LEU A 72 -7.40 8.00 -15.25
N SER A 73 -8.20 9.04 -15.46
CA SER A 73 -9.64 8.90 -15.71
C SER A 73 -10.01 8.77 -17.18
N ASP A 74 -9.08 9.05 -18.09
CA ASP A 74 -9.44 9.16 -19.50
C ASP A 74 -9.72 7.80 -20.15
N ALA A 75 -10.49 7.80 -21.24
CA ALA A 75 -10.93 6.57 -21.89
C ALA A 75 -9.77 5.73 -22.46
N GLN A 76 -8.61 6.32 -22.73
CA GLN A 76 -7.40 5.63 -23.20
C GLN A 76 -6.63 4.95 -22.06
N THR A 77 -6.84 5.34 -20.80
CA THR A 77 -6.22 4.67 -19.66
C THR A 77 -6.47 3.15 -19.73
N PRO A 78 -5.41 2.32 -19.70
CA PRO A 78 -5.51 0.89 -20.00
C PRO A 78 -5.93 0.03 -18.80
N PHE A 79 -6.43 0.66 -17.73
CA PHE A 79 -7.02 0.02 -16.55
C PHE A 79 -8.15 0.86 -15.94
N ARG A 80 -8.94 0.24 -15.06
CA ARG A 80 -9.77 0.97 -14.09
C ARG A 80 -9.01 1.18 -12.79
N PHE A 81 -9.13 2.38 -12.22
CA PHE A 81 -8.46 2.72 -10.97
C PHE A 81 -9.46 3.12 -9.90
N TYR A 82 -9.53 2.33 -8.83
CA TYR A 82 -10.48 2.52 -7.76
C TYR A 82 -9.84 3.17 -6.54
N PHE A 83 -10.63 3.90 -5.76
CA PHE A 83 -10.23 4.47 -4.48
C PHE A 83 -11.13 3.94 -3.36
N ILE A 84 -10.57 3.80 -2.17
CA ILE A 84 -11.33 3.52 -0.94
C ILE A 84 -11.04 4.66 0.05
N PRO A 85 -12.07 5.33 0.60
CA PRO A 85 -11.91 6.43 1.55
C PRO A 85 -11.03 6.10 2.75
N ASP A 86 -10.23 7.07 3.21
CA ASP A 86 -9.46 6.99 4.47
C ASP A 86 -10.37 7.21 5.68
N GLY A 87 -10.86 6.11 6.24
CA GLY A 87 -11.70 6.14 7.43
C GLY A 87 -10.97 6.50 8.72
N LYS A 88 -9.64 6.41 8.78
CA LYS A 88 -8.87 6.86 9.95
C LYS A 88 -8.93 8.37 10.06
N THR A 89 -8.67 9.08 8.98
CA THR A 89 -8.78 10.56 8.96
C THR A 89 -10.21 10.99 9.28
N MET A 90 -11.21 10.35 8.66
CA MET A 90 -12.62 10.61 8.99
C MET A 90 -12.95 10.35 10.47
N ALA A 91 -12.40 9.30 11.08
CA ALA A 91 -12.59 9.03 12.50
C ALA A 91 -11.91 10.09 13.39
N LEU A 92 -10.70 10.52 13.06
CA LEU A 92 -9.99 11.53 13.86
C LEU A 92 -10.69 12.89 13.82
N GLU A 93 -11.32 13.24 12.70
CA GLU A 93 -11.92 14.56 12.49
C GLU A 93 -13.42 14.59 12.80
N HIS A 94 -14.15 13.49 12.56
CA HIS A 94 -15.62 13.49 12.51
C HIS A 94 -16.31 12.39 13.33
N LEU A 95 -15.59 11.61 14.14
CA LEU A 95 -16.17 10.46 14.86
C LEU A 95 -17.38 10.81 15.74
N ASN A 96 -17.38 11.99 16.35
CA ASN A 96 -18.45 12.45 17.25
C ASN A 96 -19.50 13.34 16.54
N ASP A 97 -19.45 13.45 15.22
CA ASP A 97 -20.35 14.26 14.42
C ASP A 97 -20.90 13.45 13.23
N ASN A 98 -20.48 13.74 11.98
CA ASN A 98 -21.00 13.12 10.77
C ASN A 98 -19.94 12.32 10.00
N MET A 99 -19.27 11.36 10.67
CA MET A 99 -18.20 10.55 10.06
C MET A 99 -18.65 9.84 8.77
N ILE A 100 -19.86 9.26 8.77
CA ILE A 100 -20.37 8.55 7.58
C ILE A 100 -20.66 9.53 6.44
N GLY A 101 -21.30 10.67 6.71
CA GLY A 101 -21.56 11.67 5.67
C GLY A 101 -20.28 12.25 5.07
N ALA A 102 -19.28 12.59 5.91
CA ALA A 102 -17.98 13.05 5.43
C ALA A 102 -17.29 12.00 4.54
N THR A 103 -17.42 10.71 4.87
CA THR A 103 -16.94 9.61 4.03
C THR A 103 -17.68 9.54 2.69
N GLU A 104 -19.00 9.74 2.69
CA GLU A 104 -19.84 9.67 1.49
C GLU A 104 -19.57 10.82 0.51
N GLU A 105 -19.15 11.99 0.99
CA GLU A 105 -18.77 13.12 0.13
C GLU A 105 -17.64 12.76 -0.85
N MET A 106 -16.66 11.94 -0.41
CA MET A 106 -15.54 11.49 -1.24
C MET A 106 -15.98 10.62 -2.42
N LEU A 107 -17.12 9.92 -2.31
CA LEU A 107 -17.57 8.99 -3.35
C LEU A 107 -17.83 9.68 -4.70
N SER A 108 -18.07 10.99 -4.66
CA SER A 108 -18.31 11.81 -5.85
C SER A 108 -17.05 12.32 -6.55
N TRP A 109 -15.85 12.05 -6.01
CA TRP A 109 -14.62 12.65 -6.53
C TRP A 109 -13.96 11.85 -7.64
N GLY A 110 -14.39 10.61 -7.91
CA GLY A 110 -13.91 9.83 -9.05
C GLY A 110 -14.60 10.23 -10.35
N GLU A 111 -13.91 10.10 -11.48
CA GLU A 111 -14.42 10.45 -12.80
C GLU A 111 -13.96 9.43 -13.85
N GLY A 112 -14.76 9.22 -14.91
CA GLY A 112 -14.36 8.37 -16.05
C GLY A 112 -13.93 6.95 -15.66
N ASN A 113 -12.65 6.62 -15.90
CA ASN A 113 -12.03 5.33 -15.54
C ASN A 113 -11.55 5.24 -14.09
N THR A 114 -11.67 6.33 -13.33
CA THR A 114 -11.50 6.32 -11.88
C THR A 114 -12.82 6.35 -11.13
N ALA A 115 -12.88 5.72 -9.97
CA ALA A 115 -14.07 5.75 -9.12
C ALA A 115 -13.74 5.42 -7.67
N TYR A 116 -14.52 5.94 -6.73
CA TYR A 116 -14.51 5.42 -5.37
C TYR A 116 -15.41 4.18 -5.28
N LEU A 117 -14.95 3.14 -4.58
CA LEU A 117 -15.77 1.95 -4.34
C LEU A 117 -16.87 2.28 -3.32
N PRO A 118 -18.14 2.05 -3.65
CA PRO A 118 -19.25 2.39 -2.78
C PRO A 118 -19.24 1.51 -1.52
N LYS A 119 -19.56 2.10 -0.36
CA LYS A 119 -19.65 1.40 0.93
C LYS A 119 -18.39 0.59 1.27
N GLN A 120 -17.21 1.07 0.90
CA GLN A 120 -15.94 0.55 1.38
C GLN A 120 -15.18 1.64 2.14
N VAL A 121 -14.37 1.26 3.13
CA VAL A 121 -13.53 2.20 3.89
C VAL A 121 -12.24 1.54 4.33
N LYS A 122 -11.16 2.31 4.42
CA LYS A 122 -9.88 1.89 4.97
C LYS A 122 -9.67 2.42 6.38
N LEU A 123 -9.42 1.54 7.35
CA LEU A 123 -8.94 1.86 8.69
C LEU A 123 -7.49 1.41 8.86
N PHE A 124 -6.84 1.93 9.90
CA PHE A 124 -5.47 1.58 10.27
C PHE A 124 -5.46 1.16 11.74
N ALA A 125 -4.64 0.17 12.09
CA ALA A 125 -4.50 -0.32 13.45
C ALA A 125 -3.14 0.11 14.02
N ASP A 126 -2.05 -0.47 13.54
CA ASP A 126 -0.70 -0.29 14.06
C ASP A 126 0.28 0.17 12.98
N GLY A 127 1.51 0.47 13.39
CA GLY A 127 2.52 1.10 12.54
C GLY A 127 3.09 0.21 11.43
N ALA A 128 3.94 0.83 10.62
CA ALA A 128 4.49 0.23 9.41
C ALA A 128 5.54 -0.85 9.70
N ILE A 129 5.54 -1.89 8.86
CA ILE A 129 6.52 -2.98 8.93
C ILE A 129 7.97 -2.53 8.63
N PHE A 130 8.20 -1.54 7.76
CA PHE A 130 9.58 -1.14 7.44
C PHE A 130 10.27 -0.42 8.59
N SER A 131 9.49 0.28 9.42
CA SER A 131 10.00 1.04 10.57
C SER A 131 10.02 0.24 11.88
N GLN A 132 9.61 -1.04 11.85
CA GLN A 132 9.41 -1.86 13.05
C GLN A 132 8.43 -1.23 14.06
N LEU A 133 7.48 -0.41 13.61
CA LEU A 133 6.50 0.25 14.49
C LEU A 133 5.20 -0.56 14.65
N MET A 134 5.22 -1.86 14.38
CA MET A 134 4.04 -2.72 14.45
C MET A 134 3.79 -3.12 15.90
N GLN A 135 2.53 -3.31 16.28
CA GLN A 135 2.19 -3.79 17.61
C GLN A 135 2.39 -5.31 17.67
N MET A 136 3.40 -5.74 18.42
CA MET A 136 3.75 -7.15 18.60
C MET A 136 3.34 -7.66 19.99
N LYS A 137 2.82 -8.88 20.11
CA LYS A 137 2.42 -9.48 21.41
C LYS A 137 3.61 -9.72 22.33
N ASP A 138 4.65 -10.36 21.78
CA ASP A 138 5.85 -10.73 22.53
C ASP A 138 7.00 -9.72 22.37
N GLY A 139 6.71 -8.53 21.84
CA GLY A 139 7.68 -7.45 21.63
C GLY A 139 8.81 -7.76 20.63
N TYR A 140 9.72 -6.81 20.47
CA TYR A 140 10.93 -6.90 19.65
C TYR A 140 12.14 -7.35 20.48
N LEU A 141 13.17 -7.87 19.81
CA LEU A 141 14.37 -8.43 20.46
C LEU A 141 15.19 -7.40 21.25
N ASP A 142 15.16 -6.14 20.84
CA ASP A 142 15.82 -5.01 21.51
C ASP A 142 14.94 -4.34 22.59
N GLY A 143 13.71 -4.84 22.78
CA GLY A 143 12.77 -4.38 23.79
C GLY A 143 11.96 -3.14 23.41
N HIS A 144 12.07 -2.61 22.19
CA HIS A 144 11.17 -1.53 21.77
C HIS A 144 9.73 -2.04 21.59
N GLU A 145 8.78 -1.10 21.62
CA GLU A 145 7.38 -1.35 21.33
C GLU A 145 6.99 -0.62 20.05
N GLY A 146 6.03 -1.18 19.30
CA GLY A 146 5.45 -0.50 18.16
C GLY A 146 4.50 0.63 18.56
N GLU A 147 3.90 1.26 17.55
CA GLU A 147 2.98 2.38 17.70
C GLU A 147 1.58 2.03 17.19
N TRP A 148 0.56 2.56 17.85
CA TRP A 148 -0.80 2.55 17.31
C TRP A 148 -0.97 3.72 16.34
N MET A 149 -1.50 3.45 15.13
CA MET A 149 -1.80 4.52 14.17
C MET A 149 -3.08 5.31 14.53
N ILE A 150 -3.92 4.69 15.34
CA ILE A 150 -5.15 5.28 15.89
C ILE A 150 -5.36 4.66 17.26
N GLU A 151 -5.87 5.44 18.22
CA GLU A 151 -6.14 4.91 19.55
C GLU A 151 -7.17 3.77 19.48
N PRO A 152 -6.98 2.66 20.22
CA PRO A 152 -7.89 1.50 20.15
C PRO A 152 -9.36 1.82 20.42
N GLU A 153 -9.65 2.81 21.28
CA GLU A 153 -11.02 3.23 21.54
C GLU A 153 -11.65 3.96 20.35
N ILE A 154 -10.89 4.85 19.70
CA ILE A 154 -11.32 5.55 18.48
C ILE A 154 -11.51 4.54 17.36
N PHE A 155 -10.59 3.58 17.20
CA PHE A 155 -10.71 2.48 16.22
C PHE A 155 -12.02 1.70 16.42
N ALA A 156 -12.29 1.24 17.65
CA ALA A 156 -13.47 0.42 17.93
C ALA A 156 -14.77 1.19 17.66
N LYS A 157 -14.83 2.48 18.01
CA LYS A 157 -15.98 3.35 17.72
C LYS A 157 -16.16 3.58 16.22
N ALA A 158 -15.08 3.87 15.49
CA ALA A 158 -15.12 4.06 14.04
C ALA A 158 -15.57 2.77 13.33
N PHE A 159 -14.97 1.62 13.69
CA PHE A 159 -15.35 0.32 13.17
C PHE A 159 -16.84 0.07 13.38
N THR A 160 -17.35 0.35 14.58
CA THR A 160 -18.77 0.19 14.94
C THR A 160 -19.69 1.03 14.06
N GLN A 161 -19.38 2.32 13.86
CA GLN A 161 -20.20 3.20 13.02
C GLN A 161 -20.19 2.76 11.54
N TYR A 162 -19.03 2.44 10.97
CA TYR A 162 -18.95 1.94 9.59
C TYR A 162 -19.65 0.58 9.43
N TRP A 163 -19.51 -0.29 10.44
CA TRP A 163 -20.18 -1.60 10.46
C TRP A 163 -21.70 -1.45 10.39
N ASP A 164 -22.28 -0.56 11.21
CA ASP A 164 -23.72 -0.28 11.23
C ASP A 164 -24.21 0.41 9.97
N ALA A 165 -23.37 1.23 9.35
CA ALA A 165 -23.65 1.87 8.07
C ALA A 165 -23.50 0.94 6.85
N GLY A 166 -23.19 -0.35 7.08
CA GLY A 166 -23.13 -1.37 6.04
C GLY A 166 -21.83 -1.38 5.23
N TYR A 167 -20.76 -0.72 5.69
CA TYR A 167 -19.50 -0.66 4.95
C TYR A 167 -18.75 -2.00 5.01
N GLN A 168 -18.08 -2.37 3.93
CA GLN A 168 -16.92 -3.26 3.97
C GLN A 168 -15.74 -2.48 4.55
N ILE A 169 -15.03 -3.09 5.49
CA ILE A 169 -13.93 -2.43 6.21
C ILE A 169 -12.63 -3.14 5.85
N HIS A 170 -11.72 -2.40 5.25
CA HIS A 170 -10.34 -2.79 4.98
C HIS A 170 -9.47 -2.25 6.11
N ILE A 171 -8.65 -3.07 6.75
CA ILE A 171 -7.85 -2.63 7.91
C ILE A 171 -6.38 -2.91 7.67
N HIS A 172 -5.51 -1.95 7.99
CA HIS A 172 -4.06 -2.16 8.09
C HIS A 172 -3.71 -2.64 9.50
N PRO A 173 -3.52 -3.95 9.73
CA PRO A 173 -2.66 -4.42 10.82
C PRO A 173 -1.44 -5.16 10.25
N ASN A 174 -0.26 -4.81 10.75
CA ASN A 174 0.96 -5.53 10.42
C ASN A 174 1.43 -6.43 11.56
N GLY A 175 1.27 -6.04 12.82
CA GLY A 175 1.65 -6.82 13.98
C GLY A 175 0.53 -7.72 14.49
N ASP A 176 0.89 -8.80 15.15
CA ASP A 176 -0.08 -9.78 15.68
C ASP A 176 -0.94 -9.19 16.81
N LYS A 177 -0.45 -8.25 17.59
CA LYS A 177 -1.26 -7.50 18.57
C LYS A 177 -2.19 -6.49 17.88
N GLY A 178 -1.78 -5.96 16.72
CA GLY A 178 -2.67 -5.20 15.82
C GLY A 178 -3.83 -6.06 15.32
N VAL A 179 -3.55 -7.29 14.87
CA VAL A 179 -4.57 -8.25 14.43
C VAL A 179 -5.57 -8.58 15.56
N ASP A 180 -5.14 -8.72 16.80
CA ASP A 180 -6.03 -8.92 17.96
C ASP A 180 -7.04 -7.78 18.12
N MET A 181 -6.62 -6.53 17.94
CA MET A 181 -7.52 -5.36 18.01
C MET A 181 -8.62 -5.43 16.95
N VAL A 182 -8.25 -5.85 15.73
CA VAL A 182 -9.20 -6.02 14.62
C VAL A 182 -10.17 -7.16 14.89
N LEU A 183 -9.66 -8.34 15.29
CA LEU A 183 -10.47 -9.51 15.62
C LEU A 183 -11.47 -9.22 16.74
N LYS A 184 -11.02 -8.54 17.80
CA LYS A 184 -11.88 -8.11 18.90
C LYS A 184 -13.02 -7.23 18.40
N SER A 185 -12.69 -6.20 17.61
CA SER A 185 -13.70 -5.27 17.07
C SER A 185 -14.69 -6.00 16.16
N LEU A 186 -14.20 -6.85 15.26
CA LEU A 186 -15.05 -7.65 14.38
C LEU A 186 -15.98 -8.59 15.17
N LYS A 187 -15.46 -9.30 16.17
CA LYS A 187 -16.22 -10.22 17.03
C LYS A 187 -17.33 -9.51 17.81
N GLU A 188 -17.03 -8.35 18.39
CA GLU A 188 -18.00 -7.53 19.11
C GLU A 188 -19.12 -7.05 18.18
N ASN A 189 -18.76 -6.64 16.96
CA ASN A 189 -19.69 -6.17 15.94
C ASN A 189 -20.55 -7.30 15.35
N MET A 190 -19.96 -8.47 15.09
CA MET A 190 -20.68 -9.67 14.69
C MET A 190 -21.65 -10.15 15.77
N LYS A 191 -21.33 -9.98 17.05
CA LYS A 191 -22.23 -10.31 18.16
C LYS A 191 -23.41 -9.34 18.26
N ARG A 192 -23.19 -8.04 18.10
CA ARG A 192 -24.24 -7.02 18.30
C ARG A 192 -25.13 -6.82 17.07
N ASN A 193 -24.55 -6.85 15.87
CA ASN A 193 -25.23 -6.60 14.60
C ASN A 193 -24.65 -7.54 13.52
N PRO A 194 -25.02 -8.84 13.52
CA PRO A 194 -24.43 -9.83 12.64
C PRO A 194 -24.63 -9.48 11.16
N ARG A 195 -23.56 -9.55 10.36
CA ARG A 195 -23.62 -9.40 8.90
C ARG A 195 -23.06 -10.65 8.23
N LYS A 196 -23.74 -11.10 7.18
CA LYS A 196 -23.17 -12.10 6.26
C LYS A 196 -22.39 -11.37 5.18
N ASP A 197 -21.38 -12.03 4.63
CA ASP A 197 -20.62 -11.56 3.47
C ASP A 197 -20.05 -10.13 3.63
N HIS A 198 -19.71 -9.74 4.86
CA HIS A 198 -19.16 -8.40 5.16
C HIS A 198 -17.75 -8.19 4.61
N GLN A 199 -17.03 -9.28 4.29
CA GLN A 199 -15.71 -9.29 3.66
C GLN A 199 -14.71 -8.32 4.31
N THR A 200 -14.74 -8.25 5.65
CA THR A 200 -13.75 -7.46 6.40
C THR A 200 -12.37 -7.96 6.03
N THR A 201 -11.55 -7.06 5.50
CA THR A 201 -10.29 -7.42 4.83
C THR A 201 -9.12 -7.00 5.71
N ILE A 202 -8.32 -7.97 6.12
CA ILE A 202 -7.05 -7.73 6.78
C ILE A 202 -6.01 -7.44 5.70
N VAL A 203 -5.56 -6.19 5.63
CA VAL A 203 -4.58 -5.71 4.66
C VAL A 203 -3.17 -5.86 5.21
N HIS A 204 -2.20 -6.15 4.35
CA HIS A 204 -0.79 -6.45 4.62
C HIS A 204 -0.56 -7.82 5.25
N PHE A 205 -1.16 -8.08 6.42
CA PHE A 205 -1.06 -9.34 7.14
C PHE A 205 0.40 -9.78 7.42
N GLY A 206 1.21 -8.84 7.90
CA GLY A 206 2.64 -9.03 8.16
C GLY A 206 2.93 -10.15 9.17
N PHE A 207 2.39 -10.03 10.37
CA PHE A 207 2.50 -11.00 11.45
C PHE A 207 1.12 -11.34 12.00
N SER A 208 0.94 -12.62 12.30
CA SER A 208 -0.26 -13.18 12.92
C SER A 208 0.09 -14.51 13.55
N THR A 209 -0.84 -15.17 14.24
CA THR A 209 -0.71 -16.54 14.77
C THR A 209 -1.66 -17.52 14.07
N PRO A 210 -1.42 -18.85 14.13
CA PRO A 210 -2.36 -19.83 13.58
C PRO A 210 -3.77 -19.73 14.17
N GLU A 211 -3.87 -19.39 15.46
CA GLU A 211 -5.14 -19.20 16.16
C GLU A 211 -5.90 -17.98 15.61
N GLN A 212 -5.18 -16.90 15.30
CA GLN A 212 -5.78 -15.73 14.66
C GLN A 212 -6.29 -16.06 13.26
N VAL A 213 -5.59 -16.90 12.50
CA VAL A 213 -6.09 -17.36 11.19
C VAL A 213 -7.41 -18.13 11.34
N LYS A 214 -7.51 -19.02 12.33
CA LYS A 214 -8.76 -19.73 12.62
C LYS A 214 -9.88 -18.78 13.02
N GLU A 215 -9.59 -17.78 13.86
CA GLU A 215 -10.59 -16.80 14.26
C GLU A 215 -11.04 -15.92 13.07
N LEU A 216 -10.14 -15.57 12.14
CA LEU A 216 -10.51 -14.91 10.88
C LEU A 216 -11.51 -15.76 10.09
N LYS A 217 -11.27 -17.07 9.97
CA LYS A 217 -12.17 -18.00 9.29
C LYS A 217 -13.55 -18.06 9.97
N GLU A 218 -13.57 -18.21 11.29
CA GLU A 218 -14.80 -18.26 12.08
C GLU A 218 -15.63 -16.98 11.95
N LEU A 219 -14.97 -15.83 11.90
CA LEU A 219 -15.62 -14.52 11.78
C LEU A 219 -15.96 -14.12 10.34
N GLY A 220 -15.53 -14.88 9.32
CA GLY A 220 -15.80 -14.57 7.91
C GLY A 220 -14.94 -13.42 7.33
N ALA A 221 -13.81 -13.11 7.97
CA ALA A 221 -12.84 -12.15 7.46
C ALA A 221 -11.99 -12.75 6.33
N ILE A 222 -11.39 -11.88 5.50
CA ILE A 222 -10.52 -12.26 4.40
C ILE A 222 -9.17 -11.53 4.48
N VAL A 223 -8.19 -11.96 3.69
CA VAL A 223 -6.83 -11.44 3.74
C VAL A 223 -6.43 -10.84 2.39
N SER A 224 -5.89 -9.63 2.42
CA SER A 224 -5.13 -9.02 1.33
C SER A 224 -3.69 -8.82 1.79
N ALA A 225 -2.74 -9.56 1.24
CA ALA A 225 -1.39 -9.69 1.80
C ALA A 225 -0.29 -9.09 0.91
N ASN A 226 0.82 -8.71 1.54
CA ASN A 226 2.07 -8.32 0.88
C ASN A 226 3.08 -9.48 0.89
N PRO A 227 3.07 -10.40 -0.10
CA PRO A 227 3.92 -11.59 -0.08
C PRO A 227 5.42 -11.27 -0.18
N TYR A 228 5.79 -10.09 -0.68
CA TYR A 228 7.17 -9.66 -0.80
C TYR A 228 7.82 -9.32 0.54
N TYR A 229 7.04 -9.09 1.62
CA TYR A 229 7.60 -8.88 2.95
C TYR A 229 8.49 -10.04 3.37
N THR A 230 8.06 -11.28 3.15
CA THR A 230 8.90 -12.47 3.43
C THR A 230 10.22 -12.42 2.67
N VAL A 231 10.17 -12.11 1.37
CA VAL A 231 11.37 -12.07 0.51
C VAL A 231 12.34 -10.99 0.97
N ALA A 232 11.82 -9.79 1.27
CA ALA A 232 12.64 -8.62 1.54
C ALA A 232 13.09 -8.51 3.01
N LEU A 233 12.26 -8.97 3.94
CA LEU A 233 12.40 -8.63 5.36
C LEU A 233 12.70 -9.82 6.26
N ALA A 234 12.39 -11.06 5.87
CA ALA A 234 12.55 -12.21 6.77
C ALA A 234 13.98 -12.37 7.29
N ASP A 235 15.00 -12.18 6.43
CA ASP A 235 16.41 -12.23 6.85
C ASP A 235 16.75 -11.12 7.86
N LYS A 236 16.36 -9.88 7.56
CA LYS A 236 16.62 -8.73 8.45
C LYS A 236 15.91 -8.87 9.78
N TYR A 237 14.66 -9.27 9.78
CA TYR A 237 13.87 -9.49 11.00
C TYR A 237 14.34 -10.68 11.83
N SER A 238 15.04 -11.64 11.19
CA SER A 238 15.67 -12.75 11.90
C SER A 238 16.87 -12.28 12.74
N GLU A 239 17.64 -11.33 12.20
CA GLU A 239 18.83 -10.76 12.84
C GLU A 239 18.49 -9.62 13.81
N ALA A 240 17.65 -8.70 13.37
CA ALA A 240 17.28 -7.46 14.06
C ALA A 240 15.77 -7.22 13.89
N GLY A 241 15.00 -7.62 14.90
CA GLY A 241 13.55 -7.45 14.92
C GLY A 241 12.89 -8.45 15.85
N VAL A 242 12.45 -9.58 15.30
CA VAL A 242 11.57 -10.54 16.01
C VAL A 242 12.20 -11.93 16.19
N GLY A 243 13.37 -12.16 15.59
CA GLY A 243 14.07 -13.44 15.62
C GLY A 243 13.59 -14.41 14.54
N PRO A 244 14.39 -15.45 14.25
CA PRO A 244 14.22 -16.31 13.07
C PRO A 244 12.92 -17.12 13.08
N GLU A 245 12.43 -17.52 14.25
CA GLU A 245 11.19 -18.28 14.36
C GLU A 245 9.99 -17.46 13.88
N ARG A 246 9.82 -16.25 14.41
CA ARG A 246 8.70 -15.36 14.06
C ARG A 246 8.85 -14.77 12.66
N SER A 247 10.07 -14.39 12.25
CA SER A 247 10.32 -13.79 10.94
C SER A 247 10.06 -14.76 9.78
N ASN A 248 10.29 -16.06 9.97
CA ASN A 248 10.04 -17.07 8.93
C ASN A 248 8.55 -17.27 8.66
N GLU A 249 7.72 -17.08 9.69
CA GLU A 249 6.26 -17.21 9.64
C GLU A 249 5.55 -15.94 9.16
N MET A 250 6.28 -14.86 8.86
CA MET A 250 5.65 -13.62 8.37
C MET A 250 4.85 -13.88 7.09
N VAL A 251 3.69 -13.23 6.96
CA VAL A 251 2.77 -13.38 5.84
C VAL A 251 2.43 -14.86 5.62
N ARG A 252 1.84 -15.49 6.64
CA ARG A 252 1.52 -16.94 6.74
C ARG A 252 0.42 -17.42 5.77
N LEU A 253 0.61 -17.22 4.46
CA LEU A 253 -0.40 -17.53 3.43
C LEU A 253 -0.77 -19.01 3.37
N GLY A 254 0.17 -19.91 3.68
CA GLY A 254 -0.11 -21.34 3.71
C GLY A 254 -1.16 -21.70 4.76
N ASP A 255 -1.12 -21.10 5.94
CA ASP A 255 -2.16 -21.28 6.97
C ASP A 255 -3.50 -20.70 6.54
N VAL A 256 -3.50 -19.48 5.99
CA VAL A 256 -4.72 -18.82 5.47
C VAL A 256 -5.39 -19.67 4.38
N ALA A 257 -4.58 -20.25 3.50
CA ALA A 257 -5.05 -21.12 2.43
C ALA A 257 -5.61 -22.46 2.94
N LYS A 258 -4.99 -23.08 3.96
CA LYS A 258 -5.47 -24.32 4.59
C LYS A 258 -6.84 -24.15 5.24
N GLU A 259 -7.10 -23.00 5.85
CA GLU A 259 -8.40 -22.67 6.45
C GLU A 259 -9.46 -22.27 5.40
N GLY A 260 -9.08 -22.19 4.12
CA GLY A 260 -9.98 -21.82 3.03
C GLY A 260 -10.50 -20.39 3.18
N ILE A 261 -9.64 -19.47 3.60
CA ILE A 261 -9.90 -18.02 3.62
C ILE A 261 -9.47 -17.45 2.27
N SER A 262 -10.25 -16.50 1.72
CA SER A 262 -9.88 -15.80 0.49
C SER A 262 -8.61 -14.98 0.68
N ILE A 263 -7.69 -15.08 -0.28
CA ILE A 263 -6.40 -14.38 -0.28
C ILE A 263 -6.33 -13.50 -1.52
N SER A 264 -6.14 -12.19 -1.37
CA SER A 264 -5.63 -11.33 -2.43
C SER A 264 -4.18 -10.93 -2.18
N LEU A 265 -3.39 -10.67 -3.23
CA LEU A 265 -2.01 -10.17 -3.10
C LEU A 265 -1.94 -8.73 -3.62
N HIS A 266 -1.19 -7.88 -2.93
CA HIS A 266 -0.94 -6.50 -3.34
C HIS A 266 0.50 -6.07 -3.08
N SER A 267 0.95 -5.03 -3.78
CA SER A 267 2.31 -4.48 -3.64
C SER A 267 2.40 -3.30 -2.68
N ASP A 268 1.26 -2.68 -2.34
CA ASP A 268 1.24 -1.44 -1.57
C ASP A 268 2.11 -0.34 -2.21
N MET A 269 2.03 -0.22 -3.55
CA MET A 269 2.83 0.74 -4.31
C MET A 269 2.69 2.15 -3.70
N PRO A 270 3.80 2.86 -3.43
CA PRO A 270 5.15 2.63 -3.94
C PRO A 270 6.06 1.74 -3.07
N MET A 271 5.57 1.10 -2.01
CA MET A 271 6.41 0.28 -1.11
C MET A 271 7.04 -0.94 -1.79
N ALA A 272 6.38 -1.50 -2.80
CA ALA A 272 6.97 -2.45 -3.73
C ALA A 272 6.48 -2.22 -5.16
N PRO A 273 7.23 -2.74 -6.16
CA PRO A 273 6.83 -2.75 -7.56
C PRO A 273 5.41 -3.31 -7.75
N ALA A 274 4.54 -2.60 -8.46
CA ALA A 274 3.20 -3.08 -8.82
C ALA A 274 3.28 -4.14 -9.93
N GLN A 275 3.76 -5.33 -9.55
CA GLN A 275 4.09 -6.42 -10.46
C GLN A 275 3.39 -7.72 -10.01
N PRO A 276 2.19 -8.03 -10.51
CA PRO A 276 1.42 -9.21 -10.07
C PRO A 276 2.20 -10.52 -10.16
N LEU A 277 2.99 -10.71 -11.23
CA LEU A 277 3.83 -11.90 -11.40
C LEU A 277 4.96 -11.99 -10.36
N TYR A 278 5.50 -10.85 -9.92
CA TYR A 278 6.46 -10.82 -8.81
C TYR A 278 5.79 -11.18 -7.49
N LEU A 279 4.58 -10.66 -7.23
CA LEU A 279 3.80 -11.03 -6.03
C LEU A 279 3.49 -12.53 -6.00
N MET A 280 3.07 -13.11 -7.13
CA MET A 280 2.90 -14.55 -7.27
C MET A 280 4.19 -15.30 -6.97
N TRP A 281 5.29 -14.90 -7.59
CA TRP A 281 6.61 -15.50 -7.35
C TRP A 281 7.02 -15.44 -5.88
N SER A 282 6.80 -14.31 -5.19
CA SER A 282 7.11 -14.16 -3.77
C SER A 282 6.28 -15.13 -2.92
N ALA A 283 4.98 -15.25 -3.20
CA ALA A 283 4.06 -16.12 -2.45
C ALA A 283 4.34 -17.62 -2.67
N VAL A 284 4.73 -18.00 -3.89
CA VAL A 284 5.02 -19.39 -4.27
C VAL A 284 6.40 -19.83 -3.80
N ASN A 285 7.42 -18.98 -3.94
CA ASN A 285 8.81 -19.38 -3.70
C ASN A 285 9.29 -19.04 -2.29
N ARG A 286 8.90 -17.88 -1.74
CA ARG A 286 9.39 -17.35 -0.45
C ARG A 286 10.92 -17.38 -0.30
N THR A 287 11.64 -17.29 -1.42
CA THR A 287 13.10 -17.26 -1.44
C THR A 287 13.56 -15.86 -1.03
N THR A 288 14.33 -15.76 0.05
CA THR A 288 14.83 -14.49 0.58
C THR A 288 16.10 -14.03 -0.15
N PHE A 289 16.59 -12.82 0.17
CA PHE A 289 17.84 -12.30 -0.38
C PHE A 289 19.07 -13.18 -0.10
N SER A 290 19.12 -13.89 1.03
CA SER A 290 20.20 -14.86 1.30
C SER A 290 20.09 -16.15 0.48
N GLY A 291 19.04 -16.32 -0.33
CA GLY A 291 18.82 -17.48 -1.19
C GLY A 291 18.16 -18.67 -0.48
N ARG A 292 17.85 -18.55 0.82
CA ARG A 292 17.10 -19.58 1.56
C ARG A 292 15.60 -19.42 1.36
N VAL A 293 14.85 -20.43 1.77
CA VAL A 293 13.38 -20.38 1.83
C VAL A 293 12.97 -20.04 3.26
N ALA A 294 12.23 -18.94 3.45
CA ALA A 294 11.63 -18.60 4.73
C ALA A 294 10.22 -19.20 4.83
N GLY A 295 9.95 -19.95 5.89
CA GLY A 295 8.66 -20.61 6.12
C GLY A 295 8.12 -21.41 4.93
N PRO A 296 8.74 -22.56 4.55
CA PRO A 296 8.32 -23.35 3.40
C PRO A 296 6.84 -23.80 3.44
N GLU A 297 6.31 -24.05 4.63
CA GLU A 297 4.92 -24.41 4.92
C GLU A 297 3.91 -23.27 4.71
N GLN A 298 4.41 -22.03 4.62
CA GLN A 298 3.61 -20.83 4.35
C GLN A 298 3.52 -20.47 2.85
N ARG A 299 4.06 -21.31 1.97
CA ARG A 299 3.88 -21.17 0.52
C ARG A 299 2.44 -21.46 0.11
N ILE A 300 2.00 -20.82 -0.97
CA ILE A 300 0.78 -21.18 -1.69
C ILE A 300 1.12 -21.69 -3.09
N SER A 301 0.22 -22.45 -3.71
CA SER A 301 0.42 -22.96 -5.06
C SER A 301 0.38 -21.83 -6.10
N ALA A 302 0.95 -22.06 -7.28
CA ALA A 302 0.86 -21.11 -8.39
C ALA A 302 -0.59 -20.82 -8.80
N GLU A 303 -1.49 -21.81 -8.68
CA GLU A 303 -2.93 -21.62 -8.94
C GLU A 303 -3.57 -20.70 -7.89
N GLN A 304 -3.28 -20.92 -6.61
CA GLN A 304 -3.75 -20.04 -5.54
C GLN A 304 -3.21 -18.62 -5.71
N ALA A 305 -1.93 -18.48 -6.05
CA ALA A 305 -1.32 -17.18 -6.31
C ALA A 305 -1.94 -16.47 -7.53
N LEU A 306 -2.27 -17.20 -8.60
CA LEU A 306 -2.96 -16.65 -9.77
C LEU A 306 -4.35 -16.14 -9.41
N LYS A 307 -5.14 -16.92 -8.65
CA LYS A 307 -6.44 -16.48 -8.13
C LYS A 307 -6.29 -15.23 -7.26
N ALA A 308 -5.26 -15.20 -6.41
CA ALA A 308 -4.98 -14.11 -5.50
C ALA A 308 -4.61 -12.77 -6.15
N VAL A 309 -4.10 -12.78 -7.40
CA VAL A 309 -3.89 -11.55 -8.19
C VAL A 309 -4.99 -11.30 -9.22
N THR A 310 -6.04 -12.12 -9.25
CA THR A 310 -7.16 -12.02 -10.21
C THR A 310 -8.51 -12.06 -9.50
N ILE A 311 -9.17 -13.21 -9.44
CA ILE A 311 -10.54 -13.34 -8.95
C ILE A 311 -10.68 -13.07 -7.45
N ASP A 312 -9.70 -13.46 -6.64
CA ASP A 312 -9.76 -13.22 -5.19
C ASP A 312 -9.42 -11.75 -4.86
N ALA A 313 -8.63 -11.08 -5.71
CA ALA A 313 -8.43 -9.62 -5.65
C ALA A 313 -9.69 -8.86 -6.09
N ALA A 314 -10.42 -9.37 -7.09
CA ALA A 314 -11.73 -8.83 -7.44
C ALA A 314 -12.73 -9.05 -6.30
N TYR A 315 -12.71 -10.23 -5.68
CA TYR A 315 -13.58 -10.56 -4.53
C TYR A 315 -13.30 -9.67 -3.33
N SER A 316 -12.04 -9.39 -2.99
CA SER A 316 -11.72 -8.47 -1.87
C SER A 316 -12.20 -7.04 -2.12
N LEU A 317 -12.47 -6.66 -3.37
CA LEU A 317 -13.03 -5.38 -3.77
C LEU A 317 -14.54 -5.44 -4.08
N GLN A 318 -15.22 -6.58 -3.90
CA GLN A 318 -16.62 -6.81 -4.32
C GLN A 318 -16.88 -6.60 -5.82
N LEU A 319 -15.88 -6.89 -6.64
CA LEU A 319 -15.90 -6.76 -8.10
C LEU A 319 -15.87 -8.12 -8.82
N GLU A 320 -15.94 -9.24 -8.11
CA GLU A 320 -15.83 -10.60 -8.65
C GLU A 320 -16.89 -10.94 -9.70
N ASN A 321 -18.04 -10.27 -9.65
CA ASN A 321 -19.11 -10.42 -10.65
C ASN A 321 -18.85 -9.61 -11.94
N GLN A 322 -17.84 -8.74 -11.94
CA GLN A 322 -17.52 -7.84 -13.05
C GLN A 322 -16.15 -8.15 -13.67
N VAL A 323 -15.15 -8.51 -12.86
CA VAL A 323 -13.76 -8.75 -13.29
C VAL A 323 -13.15 -9.95 -12.54
N GLY A 324 -11.91 -10.30 -12.86
CA GLY A 324 -11.13 -11.33 -12.16
C GLY A 324 -11.18 -12.73 -12.79
N SER A 325 -12.12 -12.98 -13.71
CA SER A 325 -12.15 -14.18 -14.56
C SER A 325 -12.64 -13.84 -15.98
N ILE A 326 -12.38 -14.75 -16.92
CA ILE A 326 -12.79 -14.63 -18.34
C ILE A 326 -14.12 -15.35 -18.62
N GLU A 327 -15.08 -15.24 -17.70
CA GLU A 327 -16.39 -15.89 -17.81
C GLU A 327 -17.39 -15.04 -18.61
N PRO A 328 -18.32 -15.66 -19.37
CA PRO A 328 -19.39 -14.92 -20.03
C PRO A 328 -20.18 -14.04 -19.06
N GLY A 329 -20.41 -12.77 -19.44
CA GLY A 329 -21.12 -11.77 -18.62
C GLY A 329 -20.20 -10.82 -17.84
N LYS A 330 -18.91 -11.12 -17.70
CA LYS A 330 -17.91 -10.22 -17.10
C LYS A 330 -17.25 -9.32 -18.13
N LEU A 331 -16.62 -8.25 -17.66
CA LEU A 331 -15.79 -7.39 -18.49
C LEU A 331 -14.58 -8.18 -19.01
N ALA A 332 -14.25 -8.00 -20.29
CA ALA A 332 -13.08 -8.62 -20.91
C ALA A 332 -11.79 -7.91 -20.47
N ASN A 333 -11.42 -8.11 -19.21
CA ASN A 333 -10.24 -7.56 -18.55
C ASN A 333 -9.26 -8.69 -18.27
N PHE A 334 -8.20 -8.80 -19.07
CA PHE A 334 -7.19 -9.85 -18.90
C PHE A 334 -5.84 -9.46 -19.48
N THR A 335 -4.82 -10.22 -19.09
CA THR A 335 -3.42 -9.97 -19.43
C THR A 335 -2.91 -11.12 -20.29
N ILE A 336 -2.20 -10.78 -21.37
CA ILE A 336 -1.64 -11.76 -22.30
C ILE A 336 -0.17 -11.96 -21.93
N LEU A 337 0.15 -13.19 -21.52
CA LEU A 337 1.47 -13.61 -21.07
C LEU A 337 2.15 -14.48 -22.14
N ASP A 338 3.46 -14.35 -22.28
CA ASP A 338 4.25 -15.17 -23.21
C ASP A 338 4.38 -16.64 -22.76
N GLU A 339 4.25 -16.88 -21.46
CA GLU A 339 4.36 -18.21 -20.85
C GLU A 339 3.24 -18.43 -19.81
N ASN A 340 2.91 -19.69 -19.56
CA ASN A 340 1.89 -20.05 -18.57
C ASN A 340 2.49 -20.11 -17.15
N PRO A 341 2.05 -19.24 -16.21
CA PRO A 341 2.60 -19.19 -14.85
C PRO A 341 2.31 -20.45 -14.02
N LEU A 342 1.38 -21.31 -14.45
CA LEU A 342 1.03 -22.56 -13.76
C LEU A 342 1.91 -23.75 -14.16
N THR A 343 2.60 -23.67 -15.30
CA THR A 343 3.40 -24.79 -15.83
C THR A 343 4.88 -24.49 -15.95
N ILE A 344 5.28 -23.21 -15.93
CA ILE A 344 6.68 -22.81 -15.88
C ILE A 344 7.31 -23.21 -14.54
N GLU A 345 8.64 -23.32 -14.50
CA GLU A 345 9.38 -23.43 -13.25
C GLU A 345 9.00 -22.27 -12.30
N PRO A 346 8.57 -22.53 -11.05
CA PRO A 346 8.10 -21.50 -10.13
C PRO A 346 9.05 -20.32 -9.93
N ALA A 347 10.37 -20.57 -9.98
CA ALA A 347 11.40 -19.55 -9.84
C ALA A 347 11.38 -18.50 -10.98
N LYS A 348 10.79 -18.84 -12.15
CA LYS A 348 10.73 -17.99 -13.35
C LYS A 348 9.41 -17.22 -13.51
N ILE A 349 8.42 -17.44 -12.64
CA ILE A 349 7.10 -16.78 -12.73
C ILE A 349 7.21 -15.25 -12.87
N LYS A 350 8.09 -14.62 -12.08
CA LYS A 350 8.30 -13.16 -12.11
C LYS A 350 8.93 -12.65 -13.42
N ASP A 351 9.56 -13.52 -14.20
CA ASP A 351 10.33 -13.15 -15.38
C ASP A 351 9.51 -13.27 -16.69
N ILE A 352 8.31 -13.86 -16.61
CA ILE A 352 7.36 -14.00 -17.72
C ILE A 352 7.10 -12.62 -18.33
N LYS A 353 7.21 -12.55 -19.65
CA LYS A 353 6.95 -11.31 -20.39
C LYS A 353 5.45 -11.13 -20.61
N ILE A 354 5.04 -9.87 -20.53
CA ILE A 354 3.67 -9.44 -20.77
C ILE A 354 3.64 -8.82 -22.16
N TRP A 355 2.82 -9.38 -23.05
CA TRP A 355 2.64 -8.84 -24.39
C TRP A 355 1.75 -7.60 -24.36
N GLY A 356 0.70 -7.64 -23.55
CA GLY A 356 -0.27 -6.57 -23.43
C GLY A 356 -1.47 -6.95 -22.57
N THR A 357 -2.44 -6.06 -22.51
CA THR A 357 -3.71 -6.28 -21.83
C THR A 357 -4.87 -6.15 -22.80
N VAL A 358 -6.01 -6.71 -22.40
CA VAL A 358 -7.32 -6.40 -22.97
C VAL A 358 -8.12 -5.74 -21.86
N LEU A 359 -8.64 -4.54 -22.13
CA LEU A 359 -9.50 -3.78 -21.22
C LEU A 359 -10.86 -3.60 -21.87
N GLU A 360 -11.90 -4.22 -21.32
CA GLU A 360 -13.28 -4.14 -21.81
C GLU A 360 -13.40 -4.43 -23.31
N GLY A 361 -12.61 -5.41 -23.78
CA GLY A 361 -12.56 -5.83 -25.19
C GLY A 361 -11.61 -5.02 -26.08
N ARG A 362 -10.98 -3.97 -25.57
CA ARG A 362 -9.97 -3.19 -26.30
C ARG A 362 -8.58 -3.77 -26.06
N ILE A 363 -7.89 -4.09 -27.15
CA ILE A 363 -6.52 -4.62 -27.10
C ILE A 363 -5.55 -3.46 -26.86
N GLN A 364 -4.73 -3.57 -25.83
CA GLN A 364 -3.74 -2.58 -25.38
C GLN A 364 -2.35 -3.22 -25.33
N PRO A 365 -1.62 -3.29 -26.46
CA PRO A 365 -0.26 -3.85 -26.49
C PRO A 365 0.71 -2.98 -25.69
N ILE A 366 1.65 -3.62 -24.98
CA ILE A 366 2.73 -2.90 -24.33
C ILE A 366 3.73 -2.43 -25.41
N LYS A 367 3.96 -1.12 -25.49
CA LYS A 367 4.97 -0.56 -26.39
C LYS A 367 6.36 -0.82 -25.79
N LEU A 368 7.17 -1.62 -26.48
CA LEU A 368 8.48 -2.10 -26.02
C LEU A 368 9.54 -1.01 -25.75
N GLU A 369 9.25 0.28 -25.99
CA GLU A 369 10.22 1.37 -25.91
C GLU A 369 10.53 1.90 -24.50
N GLN A 370 9.87 1.43 -23.44
CA GLN A 370 10.04 2.00 -22.09
C GLN A 370 10.41 0.98 -21.02
N LYS A 371 11.54 0.30 -21.20
CA LYS A 371 12.24 -0.33 -20.07
C LYS A 371 13.30 0.56 -19.43
N SER A 372 13.67 1.68 -20.05
CA SER A 372 14.56 2.64 -19.42
C SER A 372 13.75 3.60 -18.56
N VAL A 373 13.87 3.46 -17.24
CA VAL A 373 13.64 4.58 -16.33
C VAL A 373 14.48 5.76 -16.85
N PRO A 374 13.92 6.97 -17.00
CA PRO A 374 14.74 8.13 -17.32
C PRO A 374 15.79 8.26 -16.23
N GLN A 375 17.07 8.03 -16.55
CA GLN A 375 18.16 8.48 -15.69
C GLN A 375 17.98 9.98 -15.54
N ALA A 376 17.74 10.43 -14.31
CA ALA A 376 17.78 11.84 -14.03
C ALA A 376 19.20 12.32 -14.37
N ASN A 377 19.35 13.04 -15.48
CA ASN A 377 20.57 13.78 -15.78
C ASN A 377 20.69 14.89 -14.74
N VAL A 378 21.28 14.59 -13.59
CA VAL A 378 21.61 15.58 -12.56
C VAL A 378 22.93 16.25 -12.94
N ASN A 379 22.96 16.94 -14.08
CA ASN A 379 23.99 17.93 -14.40
C ASN A 379 23.43 19.31 -14.05
N GLY A 380 23.40 19.60 -12.75
CA GLY A 380 23.22 20.93 -12.20
C GLY A 380 24.18 21.07 -11.02
N ASP A 381 24.84 22.21 -10.88
CA ASP A 381 25.88 22.46 -9.88
C ASP A 381 25.35 22.25 -8.43
N PHE A 382 25.44 21.01 -7.94
CA PHE A 382 25.26 20.72 -6.52
C PHE A 382 26.59 20.95 -5.82
N VAL A 383 26.58 21.78 -4.78
CA VAL A 383 27.69 21.86 -3.83
C VAL A 383 27.88 20.48 -3.23
N ASP A 384 29.09 19.94 -3.43
CA ASP A 384 29.51 18.63 -2.93
C ASP A 384 29.50 18.62 -1.39
N MET A 385 28.36 18.24 -0.82
CA MET A 385 28.11 18.20 0.62
C MET A 385 28.97 17.18 1.35
N GLN A 386 29.67 16.28 0.64
CA GLN A 386 30.61 15.33 1.23
C GLN A 386 31.91 15.99 1.68
N LYS A 387 32.14 17.27 1.34
CA LYS A 387 33.33 18.04 1.72
C LYS A 387 33.10 19.05 2.85
N LEU A 388 31.89 19.14 3.38
CA LEU A 388 31.56 20.08 4.45
C LEU A 388 31.80 19.42 5.82
N THR A 389 32.49 20.14 6.70
CA THR A 389 32.60 19.70 8.11
C THR A 389 31.24 19.85 8.81
N PRO A 390 30.96 19.12 9.91
CA PRO A 390 29.67 19.18 10.62
C PRO A 390 29.22 20.59 11.05
N ASP A 391 30.16 21.50 11.31
CA ASP A 391 29.88 22.91 11.62
C ASP A 391 29.46 23.74 10.38
N GLN A 392 29.87 23.32 9.18
CA GLN A 392 29.54 23.99 7.93
C GLN A 392 28.15 23.58 7.42
N SER A 393 27.75 22.33 7.59
CA SER A 393 26.40 21.86 7.27
C SER A 393 25.33 22.51 8.16
N TYR A 394 25.62 22.72 9.45
CA TYR A 394 24.71 23.42 10.38
C TYR A 394 24.52 24.91 10.01
N LYS A 395 25.56 25.58 9.52
CA LYS A 395 25.49 26.97 9.05
C LYS A 395 24.65 27.13 7.77
N VAL A 396 24.78 26.22 6.81
CA VAL A 396 24.01 26.25 5.55
C VAL A 396 22.50 26.11 5.82
N VAL A 397 22.12 25.22 6.76
CA VAL A 397 20.73 25.05 7.19
C VAL A 397 20.20 26.31 7.89
N MET A 398 21.00 26.93 8.78
CA MET A 398 20.58 28.11 9.54
C MET A 398 20.56 29.41 8.71
N GLU A 399 21.39 29.53 7.68
CA GLU A 399 21.36 30.69 6.75
C GLU A 399 20.13 30.64 5.83
N SER A 400 19.68 29.45 5.43
CA SER A 400 18.41 29.25 4.71
C SER A 400 17.19 29.60 5.58
N VAL A 401 17.27 29.36 6.89
CA VAL A 401 16.21 29.74 7.86
C VAL A 401 16.24 31.23 8.19
N ARG A 402 17.40 31.92 8.09
CA ARG A 402 17.50 33.36 8.34
C ARG A 402 17.03 34.23 7.18
N SER A 403 17.12 33.77 5.93
CA SER A 403 16.65 34.53 4.76
C SER A 403 15.13 34.63 4.64
N SER A 404 14.36 33.84 5.43
CA SER A 404 12.89 33.86 5.45
C SER A 404 12.27 34.75 6.56
N LYS A 405 13.09 35.47 7.35
CA LYS A 405 12.62 36.33 8.47
C LYS A 405 12.49 37.82 8.16
N HIS A 406 12.22 38.20 6.91
CA HIS A 406 11.85 39.58 6.55
C HIS A 406 10.56 39.61 5.73
N GLN A 407 9.45 39.17 6.32
CA GLN A 407 8.10 39.63 6.00
C GLN A 407 7.09 39.03 6.99
N GLN A 408 6.99 39.63 8.17
CA GLN A 408 5.77 39.57 8.97
C GLN A 408 5.52 40.97 9.51
N HIS A 409 4.36 41.55 9.19
CA HIS A 409 3.43 42.15 10.15
C HIS A 409 2.18 42.66 9.42
N THR A 410 1.04 42.00 9.69
CA THR A 410 -0.27 42.56 10.08
C THR A 410 -1.48 41.83 9.47
N HIS A 411 -2.45 41.58 10.36
CA HIS A 411 -3.88 41.25 10.16
C HIS A 411 -4.36 39.81 9.91
N THR A 412 -5.01 39.32 10.97
CA THR A 412 -6.22 38.49 11.13
C THR A 412 -7.09 38.14 9.89
N SER A 413 -7.62 36.91 9.95
CA SER A 413 -8.80 36.30 9.29
C SER A 413 -8.52 35.33 8.13
N ALA A 414 -9.20 34.17 8.22
CA ALA A 414 -9.60 33.19 7.20
C ALA A 414 -8.65 32.82 6.02
N CYS A 415 -8.34 31.52 5.90
CA CYS A 415 -8.09 30.73 4.66
C CYS A 415 -7.50 29.38 5.11
N SER A 416 -8.17 28.22 4.97
CA SER A 416 -8.32 27.38 3.76
C SER A 416 -7.00 27.11 3.01
N HIS A 417 -6.68 25.80 2.87
CA HIS A 417 -5.99 25.11 1.75
C HIS A 417 -4.87 24.13 2.14
N ASP A 418 -5.20 22.84 1.98
CA ASP A 418 -4.60 21.86 1.04
C ASP A 418 -3.08 21.74 0.96
N ASN A 419 -2.53 20.57 1.33
CA ASN A 419 -1.17 20.18 0.96
C ASN A 419 -0.93 18.65 0.96
N PRO A 420 -0.77 18.02 -0.21
CA PRO A 420 -0.58 16.57 -0.25
C PRO A 420 0.48 16.09 -1.28
N LEU A 421 1.41 15.20 -0.87
CA LEU A 421 2.41 14.59 -1.77
C LEU A 421 2.92 13.21 -1.30
N GLY A 422 2.46 12.13 -1.94
CA GLY A 422 2.98 10.76 -1.76
C GLY A 422 3.91 10.26 -2.86
N TYR A 423 4.12 11.00 -3.97
CA TYR A 423 4.65 10.41 -5.21
C TYR A 423 6.06 10.86 -5.65
N ALA A 424 6.78 11.65 -4.84
CA ALA A 424 8.17 12.03 -5.15
C ALA A 424 9.22 10.95 -4.78
N VAL A 425 8.82 9.88 -4.08
CA VAL A 425 9.73 8.85 -3.55
C VAL A 425 10.02 7.74 -4.59
N VAL A 426 9.21 7.64 -5.65
CA VAL A 426 9.29 6.57 -6.65
C VAL A 426 10.62 6.59 -7.41
N SER A 427 11.15 7.76 -7.78
CA SER A 427 12.36 7.84 -8.63
C SER A 427 13.65 7.46 -7.91
N LEU A 428 13.78 7.81 -6.62
CA LEU A 428 14.97 7.50 -5.82
C LEU A 428 15.02 6.03 -5.38
N TRP A 429 13.85 5.42 -5.17
CA TRP A 429 13.75 4.02 -4.75
C TRP A 429 13.91 3.05 -5.93
N GLN A 430 13.40 3.41 -7.12
CA GLN A 430 13.57 2.61 -8.35
C GLN A 430 15.03 2.55 -8.81
N GLU A 431 15.84 3.58 -8.53
CA GLU A 431 17.27 3.60 -8.82
C GLU A 431 18.05 2.59 -7.94
N GLN A 432 17.64 2.43 -6.66
CA GLN A 432 18.16 1.38 -5.78
C GLN A 432 17.70 -0.02 -6.23
N MET A 433 16.46 -0.20 -6.67
CA MET A 433 15.97 -1.51 -7.12
C MET A 433 16.47 -1.94 -8.51
N ASN A 434 16.91 -1.01 -9.37
CA ASN A 434 17.49 -1.31 -10.68
C ASN A 434 19.02 -1.44 -10.67
N THR A 435 19.67 -1.06 -9.57
CA THR A 435 21.09 -1.35 -9.29
C THR A 435 21.27 -2.54 -8.35
N LEU A 436 20.17 -3.15 -7.89
CA LEU A 436 20.04 -4.43 -7.16
C LEU A 436 19.37 -5.48 -8.06
#